data_AF-A0A2E8NAT1-F1
#
_entry.id   AF-A0A2E8NAT1-F1
#
_cell.length_a   1.000
_cell.length_b   1.000
_cell.length_c   1.000
_cell.angle_alpha   90.00
_cell.angle_beta   90.00
_cell.angle_gamma   90.00
#
_symmetry.space_group_name_H-M   'P 1'
#
loop_
_entity.id
_entity.type
_entity.pdbx_description
1 polymer ?
#
loop_
_entity_poly.entity_id
_entity_poly.type
_entity_poly.pdbx_seq_one_letter_code
_entity_poly.pdbx_strand_id
1 'polypeptide(L)'
;MESGDLAWMLTSTALVVFMVPGLALFYGGMVRSKNVLNMLMMNVYCIGIVPIVWVLVAYSLGNSPDGDGFLGGDWIGNLDAIGLKGLSGDTESLVFVAFLMTF
;
A
#
# COMPACT_ATOMS: atom_id res chain seq x y z
N MET A 1 15.86 14.02 -3.41
CA MET A 1 14.61 14.54 -3.98
C MET A 1 14.59 16.05 -3.98
N GLU A 2 14.31 16.64 -5.15
CA GLU A 2 13.96 18.04 -5.24
C GLU A 2 12.55 18.27 -4.65
N SER A 3 12.27 19.49 -4.18
CA SER A 3 10.99 19.81 -3.55
C SER A 3 9.78 19.61 -4.49
N GLY A 4 9.98 19.79 -5.80
CA GLY A 4 8.97 19.53 -6.83
C GLY A 4 8.61 18.04 -6.92
N ASP A 5 9.60 17.15 -6.88
CA ASP A 5 9.39 15.70 -6.94
C ASP A 5 8.63 15.21 -5.70
N LEU A 6 8.95 15.77 -4.54
CA LEU A 6 8.25 15.49 -3.29
C LEU A 6 6.78 15.89 -3.37
N ALA A 7 6.51 17.12 -3.81
CA ALA A 7 5.14 17.61 -3.96
C ALA A 7 4.34 16.74 -4.95
N TRP A 8 4.97 16.34 -6.05
CA TRP A 8 4.35 15.46 -7.03
C TRP A 8 4.06 14.07 -6.44
N MET A 9 5.04 13.43 -5.80
CA MET A 9 4.87 12.11 -5.18
C MET A 9 3.76 12.10 -4.11
N LEU A 10 3.69 13.12 -3.25
CA LEU A 10 2.61 13.23 -2.27
C LEU A 10 1.25 13.43 -2.92
N THR A 11 1.18 14.26 -3.97
CA THR A 11 -0.06 14.49 -4.73
C THR A 11 -0.51 13.20 -5.42
N SER A 12 0.40 12.49 -6.09
CA SER A 12 0.13 11.20 -6.72
C SER A 12 -0.34 10.17 -5.70
N THR A 13 0.31 10.07 -4.54
CA THR A 13 -0.11 9.20 -3.43
C THR A 13 -1.56 9.49 -3.02
N ALA A 14 -1.91 10.76 -2.82
CA ALA A 14 -3.27 11.17 -2.46
C ALA A 14 -4.30 10.80 -3.54
N LEU A 15 -3.95 10.97 -4.82
CA LEU A 15 -4.81 10.60 -5.95
C LEU A 15 -5.04 9.09 -6.04
N VAL A 16 -4.03 8.26 -5.77
CA VAL A 16 -4.19 6.80 -5.77
C VAL A 16 -5.01 6.33 -4.57
N VAL A 17 -4.78 6.88 -3.37
CA VAL A 17 -5.66 6.60 -2.19
C VAL A 17 -7.11 6.95 -2.49
N PHE A 18 -7.36 8.01 -3.26
CA PHE A 18 -8.71 8.40 -3.66
C PHE A 18 -9.43 7.36 -4.55
N MET A 19 -8.70 6.41 -5.15
CA MET A 19 -9.31 5.28 -5.87
C MET A 19 -10.07 4.34 -4.93
N VAL A 20 -9.67 4.21 -3.66
CA VAL A 20 -10.30 3.28 -2.70
C VAL A 20 -11.80 3.58 -2.49
N PRO A 21 -12.23 4.83 -2.17
CA PRO A 21 -13.65 5.16 -2.15
C PRO A 21 -14.28 5.17 -3.55
N GLY A 22 -13.52 5.48 -4.61
CA GLY A 22 -14.01 5.41 -6.00
C GLY A 22 -14.48 4.00 -6.39
N LEU A 23 -13.67 2.99 -6.08
CA LEU A 23 -14.03 1.58 -6.26
C LEU A 23 -15.19 1.17 -5.34
N ALA A 24 -15.23 1.65 -4.10
CA ALA A 24 -16.34 1.40 -3.18
C ALA A 24 -17.67 1.98 -3.68
N LEU A 25 -17.67 3.13 -4.36
CA LEU A 25 -18.89 3.65 -4.97
C LEU A 25 -19.25 2.88 -6.25
N PHE A 26 -18.26 2.56 -7.06
CA PHE A 26 -18.45 1.82 -8.32
C PHE A 26 -19.01 0.41 -8.09
N TYR A 27 -18.36 -0.40 -7.25
CA TYR A 27 -18.87 -1.72 -6.86
C TYR A 27 -20.17 -1.62 -6.06
N GLY A 28 -20.38 -0.51 -5.34
CA GLY A 28 -21.59 -0.25 -4.57
C GLY A 28 -22.80 -0.10 -5.48
N GLY A 29 -22.63 0.60 -6.60
CA GLY A 29 -23.65 0.76 -7.62
C GLY A 29 -24.00 -0.52 -8.39
N MET A 30 -23.09 -1.51 -8.43
CA MET A 30 -23.31 -2.78 -9.15
C MET A 30 -23.97 -3.87 -8.28
N VAL A 31 -23.91 -3.75 -6.96
CA VAL A 31 -24.55 -4.71 -6.05
C VAL A 31 -26.01 -4.35 -5.78
N ARG A 32 -26.81 -5.34 -5.37
CA ARG A 32 -28.19 -5.09 -4.90
C ARG A 32 -28.18 -4.09 -3.74
N SER A 33 -29.17 -3.19 -3.70
CA SER A 33 -29.32 -2.17 -2.66
C SER A 33 -29.11 -2.70 -1.22
N LYS A 34 -29.69 -3.87 -0.91
CA LYS A 34 -29.52 -4.53 0.41
C LYS A 34 -28.08 -4.91 0.78
N ASN A 35 -27.17 -4.99 -0.19
CA ASN A 35 -25.77 -5.38 -0.02
C ASN A 35 -24.80 -4.19 -0.08
N VAL A 36 -25.26 -2.98 -0.42
CA VAL A 36 -24.41 -1.79 -0.59
C VAL A 36 -23.66 -1.46 0.69
N LEU A 37 -24.37 -1.45 1.82
CA LEU A 37 -23.76 -1.18 3.12
C LEU A 37 -22.64 -2.17 3.44
N ASN A 38 -22.86 -3.47 3.21
CA ASN A 38 -21.85 -4.49 3.46
C ASN A 38 -20.60 -4.27 2.59
N MET A 39 -20.79 -3.88 1.33
CA MET A 39 -19.68 -3.61 0.42
C MET A 39 -18.88 -2.36 0.85
N LEU A 40 -19.57 -1.28 1.23
CA LEU A 40 -18.91 -0.09 1.79
C LEU A 40 -18.15 -0.42 3.09
N MET A 41 -18.72 -1.25 3.97
CA MET A 41 -18.05 -1.66 5.20
C MET A 41 -16.80 -2.51 4.94
N MET A 42 -16.84 -3.42 3.95
CA MET A 42 -15.66 -4.17 3.51
C MET A 42 -14.52 -3.23 3.09
N ASN A 43 -14.83 -2.14 2.39
CA ASN A 43 -13.83 -1.14 2.02
C ASN A 43 -13.21 -0.41 3.23
N VAL A 44 -14.03 -0.02 4.21
CA VAL A 44 -13.56 0.61 5.46
C VAL A 44 -12.61 -0.33 6.24
N TYR A 45 -12.94 -1.62 6.31
CA TYR A 45 -12.07 -2.60 6.95
C TYR A 45 -10.72 -2.73 6.22
N CYS A 46 -10.72 -2.71 4.88
CA CYS A 46 -9.49 -2.74 4.10
C CYS A 46 -8.60 -1.52 4.38
N ILE A 47 -9.16 -0.31 4.45
CA ILE A 47 -8.40 0.91 4.78
C ILE A 47 -7.73 0.80 6.17
N GLY A 48 -8.36 0.13 7.13
CA GLY A 48 -7.78 -0.06 8.47
C GLY A 48 -6.68 -1.13 8.52
N ILE A 49 -6.85 -2.24 7.81
CA ILE A 49 -5.98 -3.42 7.94
C ILE A 49 -4.80 -3.39 6.96
N VAL A 50 -5.04 -2.98 5.71
CA VAL A 50 -4.03 -3.04 4.64
C VAL A 50 -2.77 -2.22 4.97
N PRO A 51 -2.86 -0.97 5.48
CA PRO A 51 -1.66 -0.21 5.84
C PRO A 51 -0.83 -0.87 6.94
N ILE A 52 -1.49 -1.54 7.89
CA ILE A 52 -0.81 -2.26 8.98
C ILE A 52 -0.05 -3.46 8.42
N VAL A 53 -0.70 -4.28 7.60
CA VAL A 53 -0.06 -5.45 6.96
C VAL A 53 1.07 -5.01 6.04
N TRP A 54 0.91 -3.88 5.34
CA TRP A 54 1.92 -3.31 4.46
C TRP A 54 3.20 -2.96 5.20
N VAL A 55 3.09 -2.12 6.24
CA VAL A 55 4.23 -1.66 7.04
C VAL A 55 4.91 -2.81 7.76
N LEU A 56 4.12 -3.75 8.29
CA LEU A 56 4.68 -4.85 9.06
C LEU A 56 5.38 -5.89 8.18
N VAL A 57 4.79 -6.29 7.06
CA VAL A 57 5.28 -7.48 6.32
C VAL A 57 5.36 -7.24 4.82
N ALA A 58 4.30 -6.72 4.19
CA ALA A 58 4.20 -6.77 2.73
C ALA A 58 5.22 -5.89 2.01
N TYR A 59 5.62 -4.75 2.60
CA TYR A 59 6.70 -3.93 2.05
C TYR A 59 8.01 -4.74 1.93
N SER A 60 8.35 -5.49 2.98
CA SER A 60 9.57 -6.32 3.02
C SER A 60 9.54 -7.37 1.93
N LEU A 61 8.43 -8.11 1.80
CA LEU A 61 8.25 -9.16 0.80
C LEU A 61 8.28 -8.61 -0.64
N GLY A 62 7.70 -7.42 -0.86
CA GLY A 62 7.63 -6.81 -2.20
C GLY A 62 8.88 -6.07 -2.66
N ASN A 63 9.77 -5.66 -1.75
CA ASN A 63 10.91 -4.77 -2.05
C ASN A 63 12.23 -5.27 -1.41
N SER A 64 12.43 -6.60 -1.34
CA SER A 64 13.62 -7.20 -0.73
C SER A 64 14.91 -6.96 -1.55
N PRO A 65 16.07 -6.67 -0.91
CA PRO A 65 17.31 -6.35 -1.63
C PRO A 65 18.08 -7.53 -2.24
N ASP A 66 17.77 -8.80 -1.92
CA ASP A 66 18.59 -9.96 -2.33
C ASP A 66 17.78 -11.09 -2.99
N GLY A 67 18.42 -11.77 -3.95
CA GLY A 67 17.85 -12.78 -4.85
C GLY A 67 18.10 -14.26 -4.49
N ASP A 68 17.50 -15.13 -5.31
CA ASP A 68 17.49 -16.61 -5.37
C ASP A 68 16.97 -17.40 -4.13
N GLY A 69 15.70 -17.83 -4.20
CA GLY A 69 15.13 -18.88 -3.32
C GLY A 69 13.64 -18.69 -2.97
N PHE A 70 12.84 -19.77 -2.94
CA PHE A 70 11.37 -19.70 -2.72
C PHE A 70 10.93 -18.87 -1.50
N LEU A 71 11.73 -18.87 -0.42
CA LEU A 71 11.63 -17.92 0.70
C LEU A 71 12.94 -17.14 0.75
N GLY A 72 12.89 -15.85 0.46
CA GLY A 72 14.07 -14.98 0.48
C GLY A 72 14.57 -14.51 -0.88
N GLY A 73 14.04 -14.99 -2.01
CA GLY A 73 14.51 -14.57 -3.35
C GLY A 73 13.51 -14.82 -4.50
N ASP A 74 13.40 -13.83 -5.40
CA ASP A 74 12.62 -13.79 -6.65
C ASP A 74 11.09 -14.03 -6.60
N TRP A 75 10.56 -14.89 -5.72
CA TRP A 75 9.13 -15.27 -5.70
C TRP A 75 8.32 -14.58 -4.59
N ILE A 76 8.83 -14.57 -3.36
CA ILE A 76 8.13 -14.03 -2.18
C ILE A 76 8.93 -12.92 -1.48
N GLY A 77 10.21 -12.73 -1.81
CA GLY A 77 11.09 -11.82 -1.08
C GLY A 77 11.48 -12.36 0.31
N ASN A 78 12.05 -11.49 1.14
CA ASN A 78 12.61 -11.73 2.47
C ASN A 78 11.89 -10.91 3.57
N LEU A 79 12.23 -11.17 4.83
CA LEU A 79 11.67 -10.47 6.00
C LEU A 79 12.66 -9.49 6.64
N ASP A 80 13.68 -9.04 5.90
CA ASP A 80 14.75 -8.22 6.47
C ASP A 80 14.29 -6.78 6.76
N ALA A 81 13.34 -6.29 5.97
CA ALA A 81 12.70 -4.99 6.13
C ALA A 81 11.34 -5.08 6.86
N ILE A 82 11.12 -6.13 7.67
CA ILE A 82 9.92 -6.27 8.50
C ILE A 82 9.75 -5.03 9.41
N GLY A 83 8.55 -4.46 9.45
CA GLY A 83 8.30 -3.22 10.20
C GLY A 83 9.14 -2.02 9.72
N LEU A 84 9.57 -2.02 8.46
CA LEU A 84 10.46 -1.01 7.85
C LEU A 84 11.87 -0.97 8.49
N LYS A 85 12.31 -2.08 9.09
CA LYS A 85 13.64 -2.19 9.68
C LYS A 85 14.73 -2.01 8.62
N GLY A 86 15.77 -1.24 8.96
CA GLY A 86 16.93 -1.05 8.08
C GLY A 86 16.75 0.00 6.98
N LEU A 87 15.55 0.57 6.82
CA LEU A 87 15.35 1.75 5.96
C LEU A 87 15.94 2.99 6.63
N SER A 88 16.59 3.84 5.84
CA SER A 88 16.84 5.21 6.25
C SER A 88 15.47 5.86 6.46
N GLY A 89 15.17 6.32 7.67
CA GLY A 89 13.92 7.04 7.98
C GLY A 89 13.88 8.43 7.34
N ASP A 90 14.46 8.59 6.16
CA ASP A 90 14.44 9.81 5.37
C ASP A 90 13.09 9.97 4.68
N THR A 91 12.79 11.22 4.32
CA THR A 91 11.51 11.57 3.71
C THR A 91 11.30 10.83 2.38
N GLU A 92 12.38 10.57 1.64
CA GLU A 92 12.33 9.95 0.32
C GLU A 92 11.88 8.50 0.40
N SER A 93 12.51 7.71 1.27
CA SER A 93 12.16 6.30 1.49
C SER A 93 10.76 6.18 2.06
N LEU A 94 10.37 7.05 3.01
CA LEU A 94 9.02 7.00 3.59
C LEU A 94 7.93 7.37 2.59
N VAL A 95 8.15 8.37 1.73
CA VAL A 95 7.20 8.74 0.67
C VAL A 95 7.10 7.63 -0.38
N PHE A 96 8.22 6.99 -0.71
CA PHE A 96 8.22 5.84 -1.62
C PHE A 96 7.42 4.65 -1.05
N VAL A 97 7.68 4.28 0.22
CA VAL A 97 6.93 3.24 0.94
C VAL A 97 5.43 3.57 0.98
N ALA A 98 5.09 4.83 1.25
CA ALA A 98 3.70 5.29 1.31
C ALA A 98 3.02 5.28 -0.05
N PHE A 99 3.72 5.65 -1.13
CA PHE A 99 3.19 5.59 -2.48
C PHE A 99 2.90 4.15 -2.90
N LEU A 100 3.83 3.23 -2.69
CA LEU A 100 3.64 1.82 -3.03
C LEU A 100 2.50 1.15 -2.24
N MET A 101 2.27 1.57 -0.99
CA MET A 101 1.14 1.09 -0.16
C MET A 101 -0.24 1.32 -0.81
N THR A 102 -0.34 2.32 -1.70
CA THR A 102 -1.63 2.72 -2.29
C THR A 102 -2.12 1.79 -3.40
N PHE A 103 -1.29 0.84 -3.85
CA PHE A 103 -1.58 -0.15 -4.89
C PHE A 103 -2.05 -1.47 -4.28
#